data_AF-A0A1A9PWS3-F1
#
_entry.id   AF-A0A1A9PWS3-F1
#
_cell.length_a   1.000
_cell.length_b   1.000
_cell.length_c   1.000
_cell.angle_alpha   90.00
_cell.angle_beta   90.00
_cell.angle_gamma   90.00
#
_symmetry.space_group_name_H-M   'P 1'
#
loop_
_entity.id
_entity.type
_entity.pdbx_description
1 polymer ?
#
loop_
_entity_poly.entity_id
_entity_poly.type
_entity_poly.pdbx_seq_one_letter_code
_entity_poly.pdbx_strand_id
1 'polypeptide(L)'
;MNGIEIFANMILKEACRVQASDLHIVPRKKDVAVQLRIGKDLMTKHCIEKEFGEKLVSHFKFLASMDIGERRKPQNGSLYLQMDGQEVYLRLSTLPTVYQESLVIRLHLQASIQPLSHLSLFPSTAKKILSFLHYSHGLLVFTGPTGSGKTTTMYALLEAIRKKKTRRIITLEDPVEKRNDDVLQIQINEKAGITYETGLKAILRHDPDIILVGEIRDEETAKIAVRASLTGHLVMTTLHTSDAKGAILRFMDYGITRQEIEQSLLAVAAQRLVELKCPFCRGNCSVLCKSMRQVRQASIYELLYGYELKQAIKGANGECVTYKHETLESSLRKGYALGFLEEDVYV
;
A
#
# COMPACT_ATOMS: atom_id res chain seq x y z
N MET A 1 -3.69 -31.79 -22.61
CA MET A 1 -4.00 -30.38 -22.30
C MET A 1 -4.01 -29.61 -23.60
N ASN A 2 -5.00 -28.75 -23.81
CA ASN A 2 -5.21 -28.02 -25.06
C ASN A 2 -4.09 -26.97 -25.24
N GLY A 3 -3.55 -26.79 -26.45
CA GLY A 3 -2.42 -25.87 -26.71
C GLY A 3 -2.69 -24.41 -26.29
N ILE A 4 -3.96 -24.00 -26.31
CA ILE A 4 -4.42 -22.69 -25.85
C ILE A 4 -4.25 -22.51 -24.34
N GLU A 5 -4.60 -23.53 -23.55
CA GLU A 5 -4.51 -23.50 -22.09
C GLU A 5 -3.04 -23.40 -21.64
N ILE A 6 -2.15 -24.16 -22.29
CA ILE A 6 -0.71 -24.11 -22.04
C ILE A 6 -0.17 -22.70 -22.33
N PHE A 7 -0.54 -22.12 -23.48
CA PHE A 7 -0.10 -20.79 -23.85
C PHE A 7 -0.68 -19.71 -22.92
N ALA A 8 -1.96 -19.78 -22.56
CA ALA A 8 -2.61 -18.87 -21.61
C ALA A 8 -1.91 -18.87 -20.26
N ASN A 9 -1.60 -20.06 -19.72
CA ASN A 9 -0.84 -20.21 -18.49
C ASN A 9 0.59 -19.67 -18.64
N MET A 10 1.25 -19.91 -19.76
CA MET A 10 2.61 -19.42 -20.04
C MET A 10 2.66 -17.88 -20.03
N ILE A 11 1.78 -17.20 -20.78
CA ILE A 11 1.79 -15.73 -20.87
C ILE A 11 1.37 -15.07 -19.56
N LEU A 12 0.45 -15.68 -18.80
CA LEU A 12 0.12 -15.20 -17.45
C LEU A 12 1.32 -15.37 -16.50
N LYS A 13 2.02 -16.52 -16.53
CA LYS A 13 3.22 -16.73 -15.71
C LYS A 13 4.32 -15.75 -16.09
N GLU A 14 4.51 -15.49 -17.39
CA GLU A 14 5.44 -14.48 -17.87
C GLU A 14 5.08 -13.10 -17.31
N ALA A 15 3.81 -12.68 -17.43
CA ALA A 15 3.28 -11.43 -16.90
C ALA A 15 3.53 -11.29 -15.38
N CYS A 16 3.22 -12.33 -14.60
CA CYS A 16 3.48 -12.35 -13.16
C CYS A 16 4.97 -12.26 -12.83
N ARG A 17 5.83 -13.04 -13.51
CA ARG A 17 7.29 -13.05 -13.29
C ARG A 17 7.94 -11.70 -13.59
N VAL A 18 7.45 -11.00 -14.60
CA VAL A 18 7.96 -9.67 -14.96
C VAL A 18 7.24 -8.54 -14.23
N GLN A 19 6.27 -8.87 -13.37
CA GLN A 19 5.42 -7.94 -12.61
C GLN A 19 4.72 -6.92 -13.52
N ALA A 20 4.14 -7.41 -14.62
CA ALA A 20 3.32 -6.59 -15.50
C ALA A 20 2.02 -6.16 -14.80
N SER A 21 1.59 -4.91 -14.99
CA SER A 21 0.30 -4.43 -14.50
C SER A 21 -0.86 -4.95 -15.36
N ASP A 22 -0.63 -5.05 -16.68
CA ASP A 22 -1.65 -5.43 -17.65
C ASP A 22 -1.03 -6.35 -18.73
N LEU A 23 -1.79 -7.37 -19.11
CA LEU A 23 -1.56 -8.23 -20.28
C LEU A 23 -2.60 -7.86 -21.34
N HIS A 24 -2.14 -7.49 -22.52
CA HIS A 24 -2.97 -7.06 -23.64
C HIS A 24 -2.92 -8.10 -24.76
N ILE A 25 -4.08 -8.49 -25.29
CA ILE A 25 -4.25 -9.30 -26.48
C ILE A 25 -4.93 -8.41 -27.52
N VAL A 26 -4.15 -7.92 -28.48
CA VAL A 26 -4.57 -6.87 -29.41
C VAL A 26 -4.58 -7.42 -30.83
N PRO A 27 -5.76 -7.64 -31.44
CA PRO A 27 -5.85 -8.07 -32.82
C PRO A 27 -5.44 -6.95 -33.77
N ARG A 28 -4.65 -7.30 -34.79
CA ARG A 28 -4.21 -6.40 -35.87
C ARG A 28 -4.68 -6.93 -37.22
N LYS A 29 -4.29 -6.23 -38.29
CA LYS A 29 -4.66 -6.61 -39.66
C LYS A 29 -4.19 -8.01 -40.04
N LYS A 30 -2.98 -8.42 -39.64
CA LYS A 30 -2.35 -9.68 -40.06
C LYS A 30 -2.23 -10.71 -38.93
N ASP A 31 -1.99 -10.26 -37.70
CA ASP A 31 -1.68 -11.07 -36.54
C ASP A 31 -2.44 -10.59 -35.29
N VAL A 32 -2.20 -11.23 -34.16
CA VAL A 32 -2.62 -10.77 -32.83
C VAL A 32 -1.37 -10.54 -31.98
N ALA A 33 -1.27 -9.36 -31.39
CA ALA A 33 -0.19 -9.00 -30.49
C ALA A 33 -0.51 -9.43 -29.06
N VAL A 34 0.44 -10.07 -28.40
CA VAL A 34 0.42 -10.24 -26.95
C VAL A 34 1.43 -9.27 -26.35
N GLN A 35 0.95 -8.30 -25.59
CA GLN A 35 1.76 -7.22 -25.03
C GLN A 35 1.64 -7.18 -23.50
N LEU A 36 2.71 -6.78 -22.82
CA LEU A 36 2.73 -6.60 -21.37
C LEU A 36 3.01 -5.14 -21.05
N ARG A 37 2.23 -4.57 -20.14
CA ARG A 37 2.54 -3.28 -19.53
C ARG A 37 3.41 -3.49 -18.31
N ILE A 38 4.64 -2.98 -18.34
CA ILE A 38 5.60 -3.10 -17.23
C ILE A 38 5.98 -1.68 -16.80
N GLY A 39 5.49 -1.25 -15.65
CA GLY A 39 5.60 0.15 -15.23
C GLY A 39 4.83 1.05 -16.20
N LYS A 40 5.52 2.02 -16.82
CA LYS A 40 4.92 2.92 -17.82
C LYS A 40 4.97 2.37 -19.24
N ASP A 41 5.78 1.34 -19.48
CA ASP A 41 6.11 0.87 -20.83
C ASP A 41 5.19 -0.27 -21.29
N LEU A 42 4.83 -0.26 -22.57
CA LEU A 42 4.06 -1.33 -23.22
C LEU A 42 4.97 -2.10 -24.17
N MET A 43 5.19 -3.39 -23.91
CA MET A 43 6.11 -4.23 -24.67
C MET A 43 5.40 -5.39 -25.34
N THR A 44 5.58 -5.54 -26.66
CA THR A 44 5.11 -6.73 -27.39
C THR A 44 6.03 -7.92 -27.08
N LYS A 45 5.44 -9.04 -26.64
CA LYS A 45 6.16 -10.27 -26.28
C LYS A 45 5.98 -11.37 -27.31
N HIS A 46 4.76 -11.54 -27.81
CA HIS A 46 4.43 -12.57 -28.78
C HIS A 46 3.57 -11.98 -29.89
N CYS A 47 3.71 -12.53 -31.10
CA CYS A 47 2.77 -12.36 -32.19
C CYS A 47 2.23 -13.74 -32.55
N ILE A 48 0.91 -13.89 -32.54
CA ILE A 48 0.22 -15.16 -32.78
C ILE A 48 -0.77 -15.02 -33.94
N GLU A 49 -1.15 -16.14 -34.53
CA GLU A 49 -2.15 -16.17 -35.61
C GLU A 49 -3.54 -15.78 -35.11
N LYS A 50 -4.36 -15.21 -36.00
CA LYS A 50 -5.69 -14.70 -35.66
C LYS A 50 -6.63 -15.76 -35.11
N GLU A 51 -6.63 -16.95 -35.70
CA GLU A 51 -7.49 -18.05 -35.24
C GLU A 51 -7.10 -18.49 -33.82
N PHE A 52 -5.80 -18.56 -33.54
CA PHE A 52 -5.30 -18.89 -32.21
C PHE A 52 -5.65 -17.79 -31.18
N GLY A 53 -5.50 -16.52 -31.55
CA GLY A 53 -5.86 -15.38 -30.71
C GLY A 53 -7.36 -15.34 -30.36
N GLU A 54 -8.23 -15.65 -31.31
CA GLU A 54 -9.68 -15.72 -31.07
C GLU A 54 -10.07 -16.84 -30.09
N LYS A 55 -9.44 -18.01 -30.24
CA LYS A 55 -9.62 -19.13 -29.30
C LYS A 55 -9.06 -18.79 -27.92
N LEU A 56 -7.95 -18.05 -27.85
CA LEU A 56 -7.37 -17.58 -26.58
C LEU A 56 -8.29 -16.59 -25.86
N VAL A 57 -8.89 -15.63 -26.55
CA VAL A 57 -9.90 -14.71 -25.97
C VAL A 57 -11.10 -15.51 -25.47
N SER A 58 -11.60 -16.47 -26.27
CA SER A 58 -12.72 -17.33 -25.88
C SER A 58 -12.42 -18.15 -24.62
N HIS A 59 -11.20 -18.67 -24.48
CA HIS A 59 -10.74 -19.38 -23.29
C HIS A 59 -10.74 -18.49 -22.04
N PHE A 60 -10.24 -17.26 -22.14
CA PHE A 60 -10.29 -16.32 -21.02
C PHE A 60 -11.71 -15.86 -20.67
N LYS A 61 -12.59 -15.70 -21.67
CA LYS A 61 -14.02 -15.42 -21.44
C LYS A 61 -14.68 -16.54 -20.66
N PHE A 62 -14.42 -17.79 -21.03
CA PHE A 62 -14.89 -18.95 -20.26
C PHE A 62 -14.43 -18.91 -18.80
N LEU A 63 -13.12 -18.71 -18.57
CA LEU A 63 -12.56 -18.69 -17.21
C LEU A 63 -13.12 -17.56 -16.34
N ALA A 64 -13.51 -16.45 -16.96
CA ALA A 64 -14.07 -15.27 -16.27
C ALA A 64 -15.61 -15.24 -16.26
N SER A 65 -16.28 -16.34 -16.64
CA SER A 65 -17.73 -16.44 -16.73
C SER A 65 -18.39 -15.38 -17.63
N MET A 66 -17.72 -14.99 -18.72
CA MET A 66 -18.23 -14.10 -19.76
C MET A 66 -18.93 -14.87 -20.88
N ASP A 67 -19.80 -14.22 -21.64
CA ASP A 67 -20.50 -14.82 -22.77
C ASP A 67 -19.55 -14.97 -23.97
N ILE A 68 -19.14 -16.20 -24.26
CA ILE A 68 -18.22 -16.54 -25.37
C ILE A 68 -18.82 -16.19 -26.74
N GLY A 69 -20.15 -16.35 -26.90
CA GLY A 69 -20.86 -16.13 -28.16
C GLY A 69 -21.07 -14.65 -28.49
N GLU A 70 -21.19 -13.78 -27.47
CA GLU A 70 -21.30 -12.34 -27.68
C GLU A 70 -19.94 -11.71 -27.93
N ARG A 71 -19.73 -11.12 -29.10
CA ARG A 71 -18.45 -10.51 -29.53
C ARG A 71 -18.61 -9.06 -30.01
N ARG A 72 -19.83 -8.52 -29.98
CA ARG A 72 -20.19 -7.22 -30.53
C ARG A 72 -20.29 -6.14 -29.46
N LYS A 73 -20.23 -6.53 -28.18
CA LYS A 73 -20.33 -5.63 -27.03
C LYS A 73 -19.13 -5.82 -26.09
N PRO A 74 -18.67 -4.75 -25.43
CA PRO A 74 -17.71 -4.88 -24.34
C PRO A 74 -18.21 -5.83 -23.25
N GLN A 75 -17.31 -6.62 -22.68
CA GLN A 75 -17.59 -7.45 -21.52
C GLN A 75 -16.53 -7.25 -20.45
N ASN A 76 -16.92 -7.44 -19.19
CA ASN A 76 -16.00 -7.43 -18.07
C ASN A 76 -16.19 -8.70 -17.26
N GLY A 77 -15.09 -9.27 -16.80
CA GLY A 77 -15.10 -10.42 -15.92
C GLY A 77 -13.97 -10.32 -14.92
N SER A 78 -14.01 -11.17 -13.90
CA SER A 78 -12.91 -11.28 -12.96
C SER A 78 -12.73 -12.72 -12.52
N LEU A 79 -11.51 -13.09 -12.21
CA LEU A 79 -11.19 -14.45 -11.78
C LEU A 79 -10.00 -14.43 -10.82
N TYR A 80 -9.97 -15.39 -9.89
CA TYR A 80 -8.86 -15.61 -8.98
C TYR A 80 -8.07 -16.83 -9.46
N LEU A 81 -6.74 -16.71 -9.56
CA LEU A 81 -5.85 -17.84 -9.86
C LEU A 81 -4.77 -17.96 -8.80
N GLN A 82 -4.39 -19.20 -8.52
CA GLN A 82 -3.17 -19.51 -7.79
C GLN A 82 -2.05 -19.72 -8.82
N MET A 83 -1.04 -18.85 -8.79
CA MET A 83 0.13 -18.93 -9.68
C MET A 83 1.40 -18.97 -8.84
N ASP A 84 2.18 -20.05 -8.96
CA ASP A 84 3.43 -20.26 -8.23
C ASP A 84 3.30 -20.01 -6.70
N GLY A 85 2.16 -20.40 -6.11
CA GLY A 85 1.85 -20.25 -4.67
C GLY A 85 1.37 -18.85 -4.25
N GLN A 86 1.14 -17.94 -5.21
CA GLN A 86 0.55 -16.62 -4.96
C GLN A 86 -0.86 -16.54 -5.54
N GLU A 87 -1.78 -15.94 -4.78
CA GLU A 87 -3.09 -15.59 -5.29
C GLU A 87 -3.01 -14.32 -6.14
N VAL A 88 -3.48 -14.43 -7.38
CA VAL A 88 -3.54 -13.34 -8.34
C VAL A 88 -4.99 -13.10 -8.70
N TYR A 89 -5.48 -11.90 -8.40
CA TYR A 89 -6.79 -11.46 -8.82
C TYR A 89 -6.68 -10.81 -10.20
N LEU A 90 -7.43 -11.31 -11.17
CA LEU A 90 -7.41 -10.82 -12.53
C LEU A 90 -8.73 -10.11 -12.85
N ARG A 91 -8.63 -8.92 -13.43
CA ARG A 91 -9.77 -8.23 -14.05
C ARG A 91 -9.61 -8.27 -15.55
N LEU A 92 -10.61 -8.80 -16.23
CA LEU A 92 -10.60 -8.99 -17.66
C LEU A 92 -11.62 -8.04 -18.29
N SER A 93 -11.25 -7.40 -19.39
CA SER A 93 -12.14 -6.55 -20.17
C SER A 93 -11.94 -6.84 -21.65
N THR A 94 -13.03 -7.16 -22.34
CA THR A 94 -13.02 -7.35 -23.80
C THR A 94 -13.62 -6.14 -24.50
N LEU A 95 -13.08 -5.82 -25.68
CA LEU A 95 -13.63 -4.78 -26.54
C LEU A 95 -13.71 -5.27 -28.00
N PRO A 96 -14.86 -5.11 -28.67
CA PRO A 96 -14.96 -5.34 -30.10
C PRO A 96 -14.06 -4.33 -30.84
N THR A 97 -13.29 -4.79 -31.81
CA THR A 97 -12.45 -3.92 -32.65
C THR A 97 -12.76 -4.13 -34.13
N VAL A 98 -12.12 -3.34 -35.00
CA VAL A 98 -12.26 -3.46 -36.47
C VAL A 98 -11.82 -4.83 -36.99
N TYR A 99 -10.95 -5.56 -36.27
CA TYR A 99 -10.44 -6.86 -36.69
C TYR A 99 -11.15 -8.01 -35.96
N GLN A 100 -10.83 -8.21 -34.69
CA GLN A 100 -11.41 -9.24 -33.81
C GLN A 100 -11.65 -8.64 -32.42
N GLU A 101 -12.22 -9.41 -31.49
CA GLU A 101 -12.33 -8.99 -30.09
C GLU A 101 -10.92 -8.87 -29.47
N SER A 102 -10.64 -7.73 -28.82
CA SER A 102 -9.45 -7.52 -28.01
C SER A 102 -9.72 -7.90 -26.56
N LEU A 103 -8.68 -8.26 -25.82
CA LEU A 103 -8.77 -8.55 -24.39
C LEU A 103 -7.65 -7.83 -23.64
N VAL A 104 -7.99 -7.21 -22.52
CA VAL A 104 -7.04 -6.73 -21.54
C VAL A 104 -7.28 -7.47 -20.23
N ILE A 105 -6.21 -8.01 -19.65
CA ILE A 105 -6.20 -8.63 -18.34
C ILE A 105 -5.34 -7.77 -17.43
N ARG A 106 -5.96 -7.11 -16.46
CA ARG A 106 -5.25 -6.40 -15.39
C ARG A 106 -4.90 -7.38 -14.28
N LEU A 107 -3.61 -7.46 -13.97
CA LEU A 107 -3.09 -8.34 -12.93
C LEU A 107 -3.03 -7.58 -11.60
N HIS A 108 -3.95 -7.89 -10.70
CA HIS A 108 -3.81 -7.53 -9.30
C HIS A 108 -3.03 -8.67 -8.62
N LEU A 109 -1.72 -8.65 -8.82
CA LEU A 109 -0.81 -9.42 -7.99
C LEU A 109 -1.03 -8.94 -6.55
N GLN A 110 -1.63 -9.76 -5.69
CA GLN A 110 -1.59 -9.46 -4.25
C GLN A 110 -0.13 -9.54 -3.86
N ALA A 111 0.57 -8.40 -3.86
CA ALA A 111 1.91 -8.33 -3.31
C ALA A 111 1.85 -8.93 -1.91
N SER A 112 2.69 -9.92 -1.63
CA SER A 112 2.90 -10.37 -0.27
C SER A 112 3.25 -9.12 0.56
N ILE A 113 2.61 -8.98 1.73
CA ILE A 113 2.88 -7.85 2.61
C ILE A 113 4.37 -7.94 2.95
N GLN A 114 5.14 -6.97 2.47
CA GLN A 114 6.58 -6.97 2.70
C GLN A 114 6.84 -6.63 4.17
N PRO A 115 7.80 -7.28 4.83
CA PRO A 115 8.23 -6.86 6.15
C PRO A 115 8.67 -5.40 6.14
N LEU A 116 8.41 -4.67 7.23
CA LEU A 116 8.80 -3.26 7.34
C LEU A 116 10.31 -3.04 7.10
N SER A 117 11.14 -4.02 7.45
CA SER A 117 12.59 -3.99 7.20
C SER A 117 12.97 -3.93 5.72
N HIS A 118 12.10 -4.39 4.81
CA HIS A 118 12.30 -4.29 3.36
C HIS A 118 11.66 -3.02 2.77
N LEU A 119 10.68 -2.45 3.46
CA LEU A 119 10.03 -1.21 3.03
C LEU A 119 10.87 0.02 3.41
N SER A 120 11.45 0.05 4.62
CA SER A 120 12.23 1.18 5.10
C SER A 120 13.62 1.22 4.47
N LEU A 121 14.03 2.39 3.97
CA LEU A 121 15.39 2.61 3.49
C LEU A 121 16.43 2.36 4.59
N PHE A 122 16.10 2.76 5.82
CA PHE A 122 16.97 2.59 6.98
C PHE A 122 16.44 1.47 7.89
N PRO A 123 17.16 0.33 8.02
CA PRO A 123 16.75 -0.76 8.88
C PRO A 123 16.64 -0.40 10.36
N SER A 124 17.44 0.55 10.84
CA SER A 124 17.38 1.07 12.22
C SER A 124 16.02 1.69 12.53
N THR A 125 15.49 2.47 11.59
CA THR A 125 14.20 3.14 11.74
C THR A 125 13.05 2.14 11.72
N ALA A 126 13.09 1.15 10.81
CA ALA A 126 12.14 0.04 10.83
C ALA A 126 12.13 -0.72 12.15
N LYS A 127 13.32 -1.08 12.68
CA LYS A 127 13.45 -1.74 13.99
C LYS A 127 12.83 -0.89 15.11
N LYS A 128 13.05 0.42 15.08
CA LYS A 128 12.47 1.32 16.08
C LYS A 128 10.95 1.39 15.97
N ILE A 129 10.39 1.51 14.78
CA ILE A 129 8.92 1.50 14.58
C ILE A 129 8.32 0.17 15.07
N LEU A 130 8.93 -0.97 14.71
CA LEU A 130 8.51 -2.30 15.18
C LEU A 130 8.58 -2.44 16.70
N SER A 131 9.48 -1.72 17.37
CA SER A 131 9.59 -1.76 18.83
C SER A 131 8.33 -1.21 19.52
N PHE A 132 7.63 -0.24 18.92
CA PHE A 132 6.40 0.33 19.49
C PHE A 132 5.25 -0.67 19.58
N LEU A 133 5.28 -1.75 18.79
CA LEU A 133 4.26 -2.81 18.82
C LEU A 133 4.29 -3.65 20.11
N HIS A 134 5.32 -3.49 20.95
CA HIS A 134 5.42 -4.14 22.27
C HIS A 134 4.69 -3.35 23.37
N TYR A 135 4.28 -2.11 23.11
CA TYR A 135 3.49 -1.36 24.06
C TYR A 135 2.09 -1.96 24.16
N SER A 136 1.55 -2.02 25.38
CA SER A 136 0.17 -2.47 25.61
C SER A 136 -0.82 -1.46 25.05
N HIS A 137 -0.54 -0.17 25.21
CA HIS A 137 -1.41 0.93 24.82
C HIS A 137 -0.64 2.16 24.36
N GLY A 138 -1.37 3.09 23.75
CA GLY A 138 -0.87 4.39 23.28
C GLY A 138 -1.15 4.59 21.79
N LEU A 139 -0.86 5.79 21.30
CA LEU A 139 -1.19 6.25 19.95
C LEU A 139 0.07 6.33 19.09
N LEU A 140 0.08 5.61 17.96
CA LEU A 140 1.12 5.65 16.95
C LEU A 140 0.56 6.27 15.66
N VAL A 141 1.18 7.36 15.22
CA VAL A 141 0.65 8.17 14.12
C VAL A 141 1.60 8.14 12.94
N PHE A 142 1.09 7.75 11.76
CA PHE A 142 1.81 7.83 10.50
C PHE A 142 1.31 9.02 9.69
N THR A 143 2.20 9.89 9.27
CA THR A 143 1.80 11.07 8.50
C THR A 143 2.58 11.21 7.21
N GLY A 144 2.02 11.95 6.26
CA GLY A 144 2.61 12.20 4.95
C GLY A 144 1.54 12.43 3.88
N PRO A 145 1.94 12.89 2.68
CA PRO A 145 1.00 13.11 1.59
C PRO A 145 0.38 11.81 1.07
N THR A 146 -0.59 11.93 0.17
CA THR A 146 -1.13 10.79 -0.58
C THR A 146 0.00 10.12 -1.38
N GLY A 147 0.02 8.79 -1.41
CA GLY A 147 1.07 8.03 -2.11
C GLY A 147 2.39 7.91 -1.35
N SER A 148 2.50 8.40 -0.12
CA SER A 148 3.73 8.24 0.68
C SER A 148 3.96 6.82 1.22
N GLY A 149 2.99 5.91 1.04
CA GLY A 149 3.07 4.51 1.48
C GLY A 149 2.60 4.24 2.92
N LYS A 150 1.78 5.13 3.51
CA LYS A 150 1.25 4.96 4.89
C LYS A 150 0.50 3.65 5.05
N THR A 151 -0.47 3.38 4.17
CA THR A 151 -1.25 2.14 4.17
C THR A 151 -0.33 0.92 4.06
N THR A 152 0.66 0.94 3.17
CA THR A 152 1.63 -0.16 3.03
C THR A 152 2.41 -0.42 4.32
N THR A 153 2.88 0.64 4.98
CA THR A 153 3.54 0.57 6.30
C THR A 153 2.61 -0.03 7.36
N MET A 154 1.37 0.45 7.42
CA MET A 154 0.35 -0.02 8.36
C MET A 154 0.10 -1.52 8.21
N TYR A 155 -0.11 -1.99 6.99
CA TYR A 155 -0.29 -3.42 6.71
C TYR A 155 0.96 -4.25 7.07
N ALA A 156 2.17 -3.72 6.87
CA ALA A 156 3.40 -4.39 7.30
C ALA A 156 3.51 -4.53 8.83
N LEU A 157 3.01 -3.55 9.58
CA LEU A 157 2.94 -3.62 11.05
C LEU A 157 1.88 -4.61 11.51
N LEU A 158 0.70 -4.60 10.90
CA LEU A 158 -0.35 -5.59 11.18
C LEU A 158 0.16 -7.02 10.97
N GLU A 159 0.86 -7.27 9.86
CA GLU A 159 1.45 -8.58 9.57
C GLU A 159 2.51 -8.97 10.60
N ALA A 160 3.31 -8.03 11.10
CA ALA A 160 4.29 -8.28 12.15
C ALA A 160 3.63 -8.65 13.50
N ILE A 161 2.51 -8.03 13.83
CA ILE A 161 1.72 -8.32 15.05
C ILE A 161 1.05 -9.68 14.92
N ARG A 162 0.37 -9.93 13.80
CA ARG A 162 -0.40 -11.14 13.51
C ARG A 162 0.42 -12.40 13.75
N LYS A 163 1.69 -12.41 13.34
CA LYS A 163 2.62 -13.53 13.54
C LYS A 163 2.77 -13.97 15.01
N LYS A 164 2.50 -13.08 15.97
CA LYS A 164 2.55 -13.41 17.41
C LYS A 164 1.28 -14.10 17.92
N LYS A 165 0.14 -14.02 17.20
CA LYS A 165 -1.17 -14.65 17.50
C LYS A 165 -1.73 -14.44 18.92
N THR A 166 -1.38 -13.34 19.60
CA THR A 166 -1.75 -13.10 21.01
C THR A 166 -2.66 -11.89 21.23
N ARG A 167 -2.95 -11.09 20.19
CA ARG A 167 -3.68 -9.82 20.31
C ARG A 167 -4.82 -9.76 19.29
N ARG A 168 -6.00 -9.33 19.71
CA ARG A 168 -7.15 -9.03 18.84
C ARG A 168 -6.91 -7.73 18.09
N ILE A 169 -6.86 -7.82 16.77
CA ILE A 169 -6.69 -6.68 15.87
C ILE A 169 -8.04 -6.35 15.23
N ILE A 170 -8.45 -5.09 15.34
CA ILE A 170 -9.64 -4.57 14.64
C ILE A 170 -9.25 -3.33 13.84
N THR A 171 -9.67 -3.24 12.58
CA THR A 171 -9.38 -2.12 11.69
C THR A 171 -10.65 -1.43 11.22
N LEU A 172 -10.55 -0.12 10.96
CA LEU A 172 -11.60 0.70 10.37
C LEU A 172 -11.00 1.46 9.18
N GLU A 173 -11.41 1.12 7.96
CA GLU A 173 -10.73 1.54 6.72
C GLU A 173 -11.71 2.04 5.65
N ASP A 174 -11.26 2.91 4.75
CA ASP A 174 -12.04 3.46 3.64
C ASP A 174 -11.24 3.51 2.31
N PRO A 175 -11.31 2.49 1.45
CA PRO A 175 -11.85 1.14 1.67
C PRO A 175 -10.79 0.19 2.25
N VAL A 176 -11.18 -1.06 2.54
CA VAL A 176 -10.24 -2.13 2.89
C VAL A 176 -9.43 -2.52 1.64
N GLU A 177 -8.11 -2.27 1.67
CA GLU A 177 -7.22 -2.48 0.52
C GLU A 177 -6.81 -3.94 0.34
N LYS A 178 -6.56 -4.65 1.45
CA LYS A 178 -6.21 -6.08 1.42
C LYS A 178 -6.93 -6.82 2.54
N ARG A 179 -7.63 -7.89 2.16
CA ARG A 179 -8.34 -8.74 3.12
C ARG A 179 -7.35 -9.63 3.89
N ASN A 180 -7.60 -9.79 5.18
CA ASN A 180 -6.84 -10.66 6.07
C ASN A 180 -7.79 -11.35 7.05
N ASP A 181 -7.88 -12.67 6.96
CA ASP A 181 -8.84 -13.45 7.74
C ASP A 181 -8.53 -13.47 9.25
N ASP A 182 -7.29 -13.17 9.65
CA ASP A 182 -6.89 -13.09 11.06
C ASP A 182 -7.18 -11.71 11.69
N VAL A 183 -7.71 -10.75 10.92
CA VAL A 183 -7.96 -9.38 11.34
C VAL A 183 -9.44 -9.05 11.15
N LEU A 184 -10.09 -8.48 12.17
CA LEU A 184 -11.46 -8.00 12.01
C LEU A 184 -11.45 -6.65 11.28
N GLN A 185 -11.65 -6.67 9.96
CA GLN A 185 -11.61 -5.46 9.13
C GLN A 185 -13.01 -4.90 8.89
N ILE A 186 -13.23 -3.67 9.31
CA ILE A 186 -14.47 -2.93 9.10
C ILE A 186 -14.21 -1.89 8.01
N GLN A 187 -15.04 -1.92 6.97
CA GLN A 187 -15.03 -0.88 5.94
C GLN A 187 -16.05 0.21 6.26
N ILE A 188 -15.68 1.47 6.06
CA ILE A 188 -16.60 2.60 6.11
C ILE A 188 -17.74 2.39 5.11
N ASN A 189 -18.96 2.67 5.57
CA ASN A 189 -20.18 2.61 4.78
C ASN A 189 -21.14 3.69 5.28
N GLU A 190 -20.97 4.90 4.74
CA GLU A 190 -21.78 6.06 5.10
C GLU A 190 -23.28 5.81 4.90
N LYS A 191 -23.67 5.08 3.83
CA LYS A 191 -25.08 4.76 3.54
C LYS A 191 -25.72 3.88 4.62
N ALA A 192 -24.92 3.05 5.29
CA ALA A 192 -25.36 2.21 6.41
C ALA A 192 -25.09 2.85 7.78
N GLY A 193 -24.59 4.10 7.83
CA GLY A 193 -24.24 4.79 9.07
C GLY A 193 -22.96 4.33 9.75
N ILE A 194 -22.10 3.56 9.05
CA ILE A 194 -20.78 3.14 9.55
C ILE A 194 -19.76 4.19 9.13
N THR A 195 -19.52 5.19 9.98
CA THR A 195 -18.52 6.24 9.82
C THR A 195 -17.29 5.95 10.69
N TYR A 196 -16.23 6.75 10.57
CA TYR A 196 -15.06 6.62 11.45
C TYR A 196 -15.45 6.76 12.94
N GLU A 197 -16.31 7.73 13.25
CA GLU A 197 -16.79 7.98 14.61
C GLU A 197 -17.62 6.80 15.15
N THR A 198 -18.65 6.37 14.41
CA THR A 198 -19.57 5.31 14.88
C THR A 198 -18.88 3.95 14.89
N GLY A 199 -18.06 3.67 13.87
CA GLY A 199 -17.25 2.47 13.78
C GLY A 199 -16.26 2.38 14.93
N LEU A 200 -15.50 3.45 15.23
CA LEU A 200 -14.52 3.42 16.31
C LEU A 200 -15.16 3.26 17.69
N LYS A 201 -16.31 3.90 17.94
CA LYS A 201 -17.11 3.68 19.15
C LYS A 201 -17.59 2.22 19.27
N ALA A 202 -17.98 1.60 18.17
CA ALA A 202 -18.39 0.20 18.16
C ALA A 202 -17.20 -0.74 18.45
N ILE A 203 -16.04 -0.49 17.83
CA ILE A 203 -14.81 -1.26 18.02
C ILE A 203 -14.43 -1.38 19.49
N LEU A 204 -14.57 -0.31 20.29
CA LEU A 204 -14.26 -0.32 21.72
C LEU A 204 -15.12 -1.28 22.56
N ARG A 205 -16.21 -1.81 22.00
CA ARG A 205 -17.07 -2.82 22.64
C ARG A 205 -16.76 -4.26 22.19
N HIS A 206 -15.77 -4.44 21.34
CA HIS A 206 -15.38 -5.73 20.75
C HIS A 206 -14.09 -6.31 21.36
N ASP A 207 -13.70 -5.85 22.55
CA ASP A 207 -12.48 -6.30 23.25
C ASP A 207 -11.21 -6.25 22.35
N PRO A 208 -10.90 -5.10 21.72
CA PRO A 208 -9.71 -4.99 20.89
C PRO A 208 -8.45 -4.87 21.76
N ASP A 209 -7.33 -5.42 21.29
CA ASP A 209 -6.01 -5.09 21.84
C ASP A 209 -5.32 -4.00 21.01
N ILE A 210 -5.57 -4.03 19.69
CA ILE A 210 -4.98 -3.14 18.70
C ILE A 210 -6.09 -2.62 17.81
N ILE A 211 -6.12 -1.31 17.64
CA ILE A 211 -7.08 -0.62 16.78
C ILE A 211 -6.32 0.09 15.68
N LEU A 212 -6.67 -0.20 14.43
CA LEU A 212 -6.23 0.60 13.28
C LEU A 212 -7.36 1.51 12.83
N VAL A 213 -7.11 2.81 12.84
CA VAL A 213 -8.02 3.80 12.25
C VAL A 213 -7.38 4.30 10.97
N GLY A 214 -7.99 4.02 9.82
CA GLY A 214 -7.44 4.27 8.49
C GLY A 214 -6.86 5.66 8.34
N GLU A 215 -7.58 6.66 8.84
CA GLU A 215 -7.16 8.06 8.92
C GLU A 215 -7.99 8.84 9.94
N ILE A 216 -7.46 9.97 10.40
CA ILE A 216 -8.21 10.95 11.21
C ILE A 216 -8.40 12.22 10.39
N ARG A 217 -9.65 12.52 10.03
CA ARG A 217 -10.02 13.72 9.24
C ARG A 217 -10.66 14.83 10.05
N ASP A 218 -11.13 14.53 11.25
CA ASP A 218 -11.95 15.41 12.07
C ASP A 218 -11.65 15.27 13.57
N GLU A 219 -12.19 16.23 14.33
CA GLU A 219 -12.06 16.35 15.77
C GLU A 219 -12.69 15.18 16.54
N GLU A 220 -13.87 14.72 16.13
CA GLU A 220 -14.58 13.62 16.81
C GLU A 220 -13.78 12.32 16.74
N THR A 221 -13.31 11.95 15.54
CA THR A 221 -12.47 10.76 15.34
C THR A 221 -11.17 10.87 16.11
N ALA A 222 -10.54 12.06 16.13
CA ALA A 222 -9.32 12.31 16.90
C ALA A 222 -9.54 12.08 18.41
N LYS A 223 -10.61 12.64 18.98
CA LYS A 223 -10.95 12.50 20.40
C LYS A 223 -11.17 11.05 20.79
N ILE A 224 -11.88 10.29 19.96
CA ILE A 224 -12.16 8.88 20.24
C ILE A 224 -10.87 8.04 20.13
N ALA A 225 -10.02 8.30 19.13
CA ALA A 225 -8.75 7.60 18.97
C ALA A 225 -7.79 7.85 20.15
N VAL A 226 -7.68 9.11 20.58
CA VAL A 226 -6.89 9.49 21.77
C VAL A 226 -7.48 8.84 23.02
N ARG A 227 -8.78 8.90 23.24
CA ARG A 227 -9.43 8.25 24.39
C ARG A 227 -9.18 6.74 24.38
N ALA A 228 -9.34 6.07 23.25
CA ALA A 228 -9.06 4.65 23.09
C ALA A 228 -7.62 4.30 23.52
N SER A 229 -6.65 5.14 23.12
CA SER A 229 -5.25 4.94 23.48
C SER A 229 -4.96 5.14 24.97
N LEU A 230 -5.68 6.06 25.62
CA LEU A 230 -5.60 6.29 27.08
C LEU A 230 -6.29 5.19 27.88
N THR A 231 -7.28 4.50 27.30
CA THR A 231 -8.04 3.43 27.95
C THR A 231 -7.47 2.03 27.71
N GLY A 232 -6.18 1.92 27.38
CA GLY A 232 -5.48 0.64 27.36
C GLY A 232 -5.32 -0.02 25.99
N HIS A 233 -5.63 0.68 24.89
CA HIS A 233 -5.52 0.13 23.53
C HIS A 233 -4.29 0.67 22.81
N LEU A 234 -3.61 -0.16 22.01
CA LEU A 234 -2.62 0.34 21.07
C LEU A 234 -3.34 0.79 19.80
N VAL A 235 -3.41 2.09 19.59
CA VAL A 235 -4.09 2.70 18.44
C VAL A 235 -3.05 3.11 17.41
N MET A 236 -3.24 2.68 16.17
CA MET A 236 -2.44 3.12 15.04
C MET A 236 -3.32 3.86 14.04
N THR A 237 -2.85 4.99 13.53
CA THR A 237 -3.65 5.80 12.61
C THR A 237 -2.80 6.60 11.64
N THR A 238 -3.47 7.24 10.67
CA THR A 238 -2.82 8.12 9.71
C THR A 238 -3.35 9.56 9.75
N LEU A 239 -2.47 10.49 9.41
CA LEU A 239 -2.78 11.90 9.17
C LEU A 239 -2.17 12.35 7.83
N HIS A 240 -2.66 13.49 7.35
CA HIS A 240 -2.17 14.17 6.16
C HIS A 240 -1.44 15.46 6.55
N THR A 241 -0.24 15.32 7.11
CA THR A 241 0.68 16.45 7.39
C THR A 241 2.03 16.24 6.71
N SER A 242 2.77 17.31 6.46
CA SER A 242 4.04 17.26 5.74
C SER A 242 5.21 16.73 6.56
N ASP A 243 5.13 16.87 7.88
CA ASP A 243 6.15 16.44 8.83
C ASP A 243 5.53 15.99 10.17
N ALA A 244 6.38 15.49 11.07
CA ALA A 244 5.95 14.90 12.33
C ALA A 244 5.48 15.94 13.35
N LYS A 245 6.04 17.16 13.33
CA LYS A 245 5.57 18.27 14.19
C LYS A 245 4.17 18.73 13.79
N GLY A 246 3.90 18.80 12.49
CA GLY A 246 2.60 19.16 11.93
C GLY A 246 1.49 18.23 12.39
N ALA A 247 1.78 16.95 12.64
CA ALA A 247 0.79 16.02 13.20
C ALA A 247 0.38 16.41 14.64
N ILE A 248 1.34 16.87 15.45
CA ILE A 248 1.07 17.34 16.82
C ILE A 248 0.19 18.58 16.80
N LEU A 249 0.56 19.57 15.97
CA LEU A 249 -0.25 20.78 15.77
C LEU A 249 -1.65 20.43 15.26
N ARG A 250 -1.77 19.45 14.34
CA ARG A 250 -3.06 19.02 13.82
C ARG A 250 -3.96 18.41 14.89
N PHE A 251 -3.41 17.66 15.85
CA PHE A 251 -4.19 17.20 17.00
C PHE A 251 -4.65 18.35 17.89
N MET A 252 -3.82 19.37 18.08
CA MET A 252 -4.22 20.59 18.81
C MET A 252 -5.33 21.35 18.08
N ASP A 253 -5.27 21.45 16.75
CA ASP A 253 -6.34 22.04 15.92
C ASP A 253 -7.65 21.25 16.04
N TYR A 254 -7.57 19.94 16.22
CA TYR A 254 -8.71 19.05 16.52
C TYR A 254 -9.15 19.10 17.99
N GLY A 255 -8.68 20.09 18.76
CA GLY A 255 -9.13 20.30 20.14
C GLY A 255 -8.60 19.26 21.13
N ILE A 256 -7.62 18.43 20.76
CA ILE A 256 -6.96 17.53 21.70
C ILE A 256 -6.03 18.34 22.59
N THR A 257 -6.20 18.20 23.89
CA THR A 257 -5.38 18.95 24.84
C THR A 257 -3.94 18.45 24.83
N ARG A 258 -3.02 19.35 25.16
CA ARG A 258 -1.61 19.00 25.32
C ARG A 258 -1.39 17.81 26.25
N GLN A 259 -2.08 17.80 27.39
CA GLN A 259 -1.94 16.75 28.39
C GLN A 259 -2.38 15.40 27.83
N GLU A 260 -3.48 15.36 27.08
CA GLU A 260 -3.92 14.15 26.40
C GLU A 260 -2.89 13.68 25.37
N ILE A 261 -2.32 14.59 24.56
CA ILE A 261 -1.26 14.24 23.60
C ILE A 261 -0.02 13.69 24.33
N GLU A 262 0.45 14.34 25.39
CA GLU A 262 1.62 13.90 26.17
C GLU A 262 1.42 12.52 26.82
N GLN A 263 0.19 12.19 27.20
CA GLN A 263 -0.16 10.90 27.84
C GLN A 263 -0.46 9.79 26.84
N SER A 264 -0.99 10.12 25.66
CA SER A 264 -1.42 9.14 24.66
C SER A 264 -0.37 8.86 23.59
N LEU A 265 0.30 9.88 23.07
CA LEU A 265 1.10 9.81 21.85
C LEU A 265 2.44 9.12 22.11
N LEU A 266 2.62 7.92 21.55
CA LEU A 266 3.85 7.14 21.65
C LEU A 266 4.91 7.66 20.69
N ALA A 267 4.50 7.84 19.42
CA ALA A 267 5.36 8.31 18.37
C ALA A 267 4.58 8.87 17.18
N VAL A 268 5.24 9.77 16.45
CA VAL A 268 4.81 10.22 15.12
C VAL A 268 5.89 9.85 14.11
N ALA A 269 5.49 9.14 13.05
CA ALA A 269 6.32 8.77 11.93
C ALA A 269 5.85 9.50 10.67
N ALA A 270 6.53 10.59 10.31
CA ALA A 270 6.30 11.25 9.01
C ALA A 270 7.04 10.49 7.91
N GLN A 271 6.33 10.14 6.85
CA GLN A 271 6.78 9.19 5.82
C GLN A 271 6.82 9.85 4.44
N ARG A 272 7.89 9.58 3.70
CA ARG A 272 7.97 9.79 2.25
C ARG A 272 8.39 8.50 1.55
N LEU A 273 7.89 8.31 0.33
CA LEU A 273 8.31 7.23 -0.55
C LEU A 273 9.31 7.78 -1.55
N VAL A 274 10.47 7.15 -1.68
CA VAL A 274 11.54 7.56 -2.58
C VAL A 274 11.87 6.46 -3.57
N GLU A 275 12.27 6.84 -4.78
CA GLU A 275 12.78 5.91 -5.78
C GLU A 275 14.27 5.66 -5.56
N LEU A 276 14.67 4.39 -5.55
CA LEU A 276 16.04 3.97 -5.32
C LEU A 276 16.85 3.98 -6.62
N LYS A 277 18.04 4.56 -6.55
CA LYS A 277 19.04 4.47 -7.60
C LYS A 277 19.48 3.03 -7.77
N CYS A 278 19.42 2.52 -8.99
CA CYS A 278 19.94 1.19 -9.27
C CYS A 278 21.47 1.17 -9.16
N PRO A 279 22.06 0.29 -8.34
CA PRO A 279 23.51 0.26 -8.14
C PRO A 279 24.25 -0.19 -9.41
N PHE A 280 23.60 -0.96 -10.29
CA PHE A 280 24.20 -1.48 -11.52
C PHE A 280 24.07 -0.50 -12.70
N CYS A 281 22.88 0.08 -12.86
CA CYS A 281 22.57 0.94 -14.00
C CYS A 281 22.78 2.44 -13.70
N ARG A 282 23.08 2.79 -12.45
CA ARG A 282 23.30 4.17 -11.98
C ARG A 282 22.17 5.12 -12.40
N GLY A 283 20.92 4.70 -12.23
CA GLY A 283 19.73 5.48 -12.62
C GLY A 283 19.24 5.21 -14.05
N ASN A 284 20.09 4.77 -14.97
CA ASN A 284 19.73 4.51 -16.38
C ASN A 284 19.24 3.07 -16.61
N CYS A 285 18.30 2.62 -15.80
CA CYS A 285 17.74 1.27 -15.94
C CYS A 285 16.99 1.09 -17.27
N SER A 286 17.41 0.13 -18.09
CA SER A 286 16.57 -0.33 -19.20
C SER A 286 15.29 -0.97 -18.68
N VAL A 287 14.26 -1.02 -19.52
CA VAL A 287 12.99 -1.67 -19.20
C VAL A 287 13.16 -3.16 -18.83
N LEU A 288 14.27 -3.79 -19.23
CA LEU A 288 14.60 -5.18 -18.93
C LEU A 288 15.47 -5.36 -17.67
N CYS A 289 15.93 -4.27 -17.04
CA CYS A 289 16.73 -4.35 -15.81
C CYS A 289 15.91 -5.08 -14.72
N LYS A 290 16.40 -6.24 -14.29
CA LYS A 290 15.79 -7.07 -13.24
C LYS A 290 16.33 -6.74 -11.85
N SER A 291 17.50 -6.12 -11.78
CA SER A 291 18.31 -6.01 -10.56
C SER A 291 17.65 -5.24 -9.41
N MET A 292 16.69 -4.34 -9.70
CA MET A 292 15.97 -3.55 -8.68
C MET A 292 14.44 -3.60 -8.83
N ARG A 293 13.87 -4.51 -9.62
CA ARG A 293 12.41 -4.49 -9.90
C ARG A 293 11.53 -4.66 -8.65
N GLN A 294 11.98 -5.46 -7.69
CA GLN A 294 11.21 -5.72 -6.47
C GLN A 294 11.34 -4.61 -5.41
N VAL A 295 12.38 -3.76 -5.48
CA VAL A 295 12.69 -2.74 -4.48
C VAL A 295 13.08 -1.44 -5.19
N ARG A 296 12.21 -0.95 -6.09
CA ARG A 296 12.40 0.36 -6.73
C ARG A 296 12.13 1.51 -5.78
N GLN A 297 11.36 1.26 -4.73
CA GLN A 297 10.93 2.29 -3.81
C GLN A 297 11.23 1.86 -2.39
N ALA A 298 11.62 2.83 -1.56
CA ALA A 298 11.75 2.66 -0.13
C ALA A 298 11.10 3.82 0.60
N SER A 299 10.62 3.54 1.80
CA SER A 299 10.09 4.54 2.71
C SER A 299 11.21 5.14 3.54
N ILE A 300 11.22 6.46 3.64
CA ILE A 300 12.02 7.22 4.59
C ILE A 300 11.07 7.77 5.64
N TYR A 301 11.51 7.74 6.90
CA TYR A 301 10.73 8.21 8.03
C TYR A 301 11.50 9.26 8.84
N GLU A 302 10.83 10.34 9.17
CA GLU A 302 11.15 11.18 10.33
C GLU A 302 10.36 10.65 11.52
N LEU A 303 11.06 10.37 12.62
CA LEU A 303 10.46 9.73 13.77
C LEU A 303 10.62 10.60 15.02
N LEU A 304 9.49 11.07 15.57
CA LEU A 304 9.42 11.73 16.87
C LEU A 304 8.89 10.74 17.91
N TYR A 305 9.64 10.51 18.99
CA TYR A 305 9.26 9.67 20.11
C TYR A 305 10.04 10.10 21.36
N GLY A 306 9.71 9.56 22.53
CA GLY A 306 10.52 9.72 23.74
C GLY A 306 10.73 11.18 24.15
N TYR A 307 11.99 11.59 24.34
CA TYR A 307 12.34 12.94 24.78
C TYR A 307 12.05 13.97 23.69
N GLU A 308 12.40 13.67 22.45
CA GLU A 308 12.23 14.54 21.28
C GLU A 308 10.74 14.84 21.05
N LEU A 309 9.87 13.84 21.22
CA LEU A 309 8.42 14.05 21.16
C LEU A 309 7.93 14.99 22.26
N LYS A 310 8.38 14.81 23.51
CA LYS A 310 8.00 15.71 24.62
C LYS A 310 8.43 17.15 24.36
N GLN A 311 9.63 17.34 23.82
CA GLN A 311 10.11 18.67 23.43
C GLN A 311 9.33 19.22 22.24
N ALA A 312 8.97 18.39 21.26
CA ALA A 312 8.12 18.80 20.14
C ALA A 312 6.74 19.30 20.60
N ILE A 313 6.12 18.61 21.56
CA ILE A 313 4.82 18.99 22.12
C ILE A 313 4.91 20.33 22.86
N LYS A 314 5.96 20.54 23.66
CA LYS A 314 6.25 21.84 24.29
C LYS A 314 6.39 22.97 23.27
N GLY A 315 7.19 22.74 22.23
CA GLY A 315 7.45 23.73 21.18
C GLY A 315 6.21 24.08 20.36
N ALA A 316 5.34 23.11 20.10
CA ALA A 316 4.05 23.34 19.44
C ALA A 316 3.16 24.33 20.22
N ASN A 317 3.35 24.43 21.54
CA ASN A 317 2.65 25.35 22.42
C ASN A 317 3.34 26.72 22.58
N GLY A 318 4.32 27.03 21.73
CA GLY A 318 5.06 28.30 21.76
C GLY A 318 6.19 28.38 22.79
N GLU A 319 6.52 27.29 23.48
CA GLU A 319 7.69 27.26 24.36
C GLU A 319 8.98 27.29 23.53
N CYS A 320 9.99 28.05 23.99
CA CYS A 320 11.31 28.02 23.38
C CYS A 320 12.04 26.73 23.77
N VAL A 321 12.11 25.78 22.84
CA VAL A 321 12.76 24.49 23.04
C VAL A 321 13.76 24.20 21.94
N THR A 322 14.94 23.76 22.34
CA THR A 322 15.98 23.25 21.46
C THR A 322 16.12 21.75 21.66
N TYR A 323 15.95 20.99 20.60
CA TYR A 323 16.24 19.57 20.56
C TYR A 323 16.67 19.21 19.14
N LYS A 324 17.41 18.11 19.02
CA LYS A 324 17.88 17.60 17.73
C LYS A 324 17.18 16.28 17.44
N HIS A 325 16.53 16.20 16.29
CA HIS A 325 15.98 14.95 15.77
C HIS A 325 16.32 14.81 14.28
N GLU A 326 16.26 13.59 13.77
CA GLU A 326 16.48 13.31 12.35
C GLU A 326 15.20 13.67 11.57
N THR A 327 15.25 14.78 10.82
CA THR A 327 14.14 15.24 9.96
C THR A 327 14.05 14.44 8.66
N LEU A 328 12.92 14.52 7.96
CA LEU A 328 12.77 13.90 6.64
C LEU A 328 13.87 14.38 5.68
N GLU A 329 14.17 15.68 5.68
CA GLU A 329 15.23 16.25 4.86
C GLU A 329 16.62 15.70 5.22
N SER A 330 16.93 15.57 6.51
CA SER A 330 18.19 14.97 6.96
C SER A 330 18.31 13.51 6.52
N SER A 331 17.24 12.73 6.66
CA SER A 331 17.20 11.33 6.24
C SER A 331 17.29 11.17 4.73
N LEU A 332 16.67 12.08 3.96
CA LEU A 332 16.86 12.17 2.52
C LEU A 332 18.35 12.41 2.23
N ARG A 333 18.98 13.44 2.81
CA ARG A 333 20.40 13.79 2.49
C ARG A 333 21.35 12.64 2.78
N LYS A 334 21.10 11.94 3.88
CA LYS A 334 21.79 10.69 4.22
C LYS A 334 21.60 9.59 3.17
N GLY A 335 20.39 9.44 2.62
CA GLY A 335 20.11 8.48 1.54
C GLY A 335 20.97 8.72 0.29
N TYR A 336 21.15 9.97 -0.15
CA TYR A 336 22.04 10.31 -1.27
C TYR A 336 23.51 10.20 -0.93
N ALA A 337 23.92 10.65 0.26
CA ALA A 337 25.31 10.49 0.70
C ALA A 337 25.73 9.01 0.71
N LEU A 338 24.78 8.09 0.95
CA LEU A 338 24.99 6.64 0.89
C LEU A 338 24.78 6.04 -0.51
N GLY A 339 24.46 6.85 -1.51
CA GLY A 339 24.28 6.44 -2.91
C GLY A 339 22.97 5.75 -3.24
N PHE A 340 21.99 5.76 -2.32
CA PHE A 340 20.66 5.17 -2.56
C PHE A 340 19.76 6.03 -3.41
N LEU A 341 19.97 7.35 -3.43
CA LEU A 341 19.10 8.34 -4.08
C LEU A 341 19.88 9.18 -5.09
N GLU A 342 19.15 9.78 -6.04
CA GLU A 342 19.68 10.78 -6.97
C GLU A 342 19.61 12.19 -6.34
N GLU A 343 20.37 13.14 -6.91
CA GLU A 343 20.52 14.51 -6.38
C GLU A 343 19.26 15.39 -6.55
N ASP A 344 18.39 15.02 -7.48
CA ASP A 344 17.13 15.71 -7.77
C ASP A 344 16.03 15.45 -6.72
N VAL A 345 16.23 14.49 -5.82
CA VAL A 345 15.30 14.20 -4.71
C VAL A 345 15.36 15.27 -3.59
N TYR A 346 16.36 16.17 -3.63
CA TYR A 346 16.62 17.21 -2.62
C TYR A 346 15.96 18.57 -2.86
N VAL A 347 15.53 18.84 -4.11
CA VAL A 347 15.17 20.19 -4.57
C VAL A 347 13.68 20.46 -4.47
#